data_AF-A0A9X3NJ63-F1
#
_entry.id   AF-A0A9X3NJ63-F1
#
_cell.length_a   1.000
_cell.length_b   1.000
_cell.length_c   1.000
_cell.angle_alpha   90.00
_cell.angle_beta   90.00
_cell.angle_gamma   90.00
#
_symmetry.space_group_name_H-M   'P 1'
#
loop_
_entity.id
_entity.type
_entity.pdbx_description
1 polymer ?
#
loop_
_entity_poly.entity_id
_entity_poly.type
_entity_poly.pdbx_seq_one_letter_code
_entity_poly.pdbx_strand_id
1 'polypeptide(L)'
;MSYDLHGFRVPPGVTVEEYYEDEAREEELIADDRPPTAVERAEMERLAAAVLAHDPTLERFDGKDHIELTSKDAIQVSLFKQEAGITVPYWYEGDKAHDVLIEMYELAELITRESGLSFYDPQSGEEVSGPSATDAYASGVQATQAIAAKYAADPPPAPPKKRGWLSKLTRRD
;
A
#
# COMPACT_ATOMS: atom_id res chain seq x y z
N MET A 1 -9.03 -0.06 -8.29
CA MET A 1 -7.66 0.48 -8.35
C MET A 1 -7.34 1.04 -6.99
N SER A 2 -6.15 0.85 -6.47
CA SER A 2 -5.71 1.46 -5.21
C SER A 2 -4.69 2.54 -5.52
N TYR A 3 -4.45 3.41 -4.54
CA TYR A 3 -3.21 4.17 -4.44
C TYR A 3 -2.33 3.41 -3.45
N ASP A 4 -1.14 3.01 -3.89
CA ASP A 4 -0.23 2.17 -3.12
C ASP A 4 1.11 2.88 -2.93
N LEU A 5 1.66 2.80 -1.72
CA LEU A 5 3.03 3.16 -1.40
C LEU A 5 3.77 1.89 -0.95
N HIS A 6 5.01 1.74 -1.41
CA HIS A 6 5.81 0.54 -1.15
C HIS A 6 7.08 0.89 -0.37
N GLY A 7 7.24 0.32 0.81
CA GLY A 7 8.36 0.54 1.73
C GLY A 7 9.40 -0.57 1.67
N PHE A 8 10.65 -0.22 1.39
CA PHE A 8 11.75 -1.17 1.21
C PHE A 8 12.98 -0.85 2.05
N ARG A 9 13.73 -1.90 2.40
CA ARG A 9 15.07 -1.76 2.98
C ARG A 9 16.10 -1.69 1.86
N VAL A 10 16.30 -0.48 1.34
CA VAL A 10 17.14 -0.24 0.16
C VAL A 10 18.63 -0.41 0.48
N PRO A 11 19.39 -1.23 -0.27
CA PRO A 11 20.83 -1.37 -0.10
C PRO A 11 21.59 -0.06 -0.36
N PRO A 12 22.72 0.21 0.32
CA PRO A 12 23.54 1.38 0.06
C PRO A 12 23.96 1.48 -1.41
N GLY A 13 23.72 2.64 -2.04
CA GLY A 13 24.10 2.91 -3.43
C GLY A 13 23.05 2.49 -4.47
N VAL A 14 21.89 1.99 -4.05
CA VAL A 14 20.71 1.75 -4.90
C VAL A 14 19.66 2.79 -4.55
N THR A 15 18.95 3.34 -5.53
CA THR A 15 17.78 4.20 -5.29
C THR A 15 16.54 3.37 -4.97
N VAL A 16 15.53 3.94 -4.31
CA VAL A 16 14.30 3.20 -4.03
C VAL A 16 13.53 2.83 -5.31
N GLU A 17 13.61 3.67 -6.35
CA GLU A 17 13.03 3.41 -7.68
C GLU A 17 13.71 2.19 -8.33
N GLU A 18 15.05 2.20 -8.43
CA GLU A 18 15.80 1.05 -8.96
C GLU A 18 15.50 -0.24 -8.18
N TYR A 19 15.34 -0.14 -6.86
CA TYR A 19 15.00 -1.29 -6.02
C TYR A 19 13.57 -1.78 -6.23
N TYR A 20 12.62 -0.86 -6.46
CA TYR A 20 11.23 -1.17 -6.77
C TYR A 20 11.09 -1.85 -8.14
N GLU A 21 11.82 -1.38 -9.15
CA GLU A 21 11.78 -1.90 -10.52
C GLU A 21 12.56 -3.21 -10.73
N ASP A 22 13.32 -3.68 -9.72
CA ASP A 22 14.06 -4.94 -9.80
C ASP A 22 13.10 -6.15 -9.75
N GLU A 23 12.71 -6.63 -10.93
CA GLU A 23 11.84 -7.80 -11.13
C GLU A 23 12.43 -9.08 -10.52
N ALA A 24 13.75 -9.27 -10.59
CA ALA A 24 14.38 -10.49 -10.07
C ALA A 24 14.28 -10.55 -8.54
N ARG A 25 14.47 -9.40 -7.87
CA ARG A 25 14.23 -9.28 -6.42
C ARG A 25 12.75 -9.50 -6.08
N GLU A 26 11.81 -9.01 -6.88
CA GLU A 26 10.38 -9.24 -6.65
C GLU A 26 10.03 -10.73 -6.73
N GLU A 27 10.53 -11.42 -7.76
CA GLU A 27 10.35 -12.87 -7.92
C GLU A 27 10.94 -13.64 -6.73
N GLU A 28 12.12 -13.27 -6.25
CA GLU A 28 12.74 -13.88 -5.07
C GLU A 28 11.93 -13.66 -3.80
N LEU A 29 11.39 -12.44 -3.59
CA LEU A 29 10.51 -12.13 -2.46
C LEU A 29 9.22 -12.95 -2.51
N ILE A 30 8.56 -13.02 -3.68
CA ILE A 30 7.34 -13.80 -3.89
C ILE A 30 7.60 -15.31 -3.66
N ALA A 31 8.76 -15.80 -4.07
CA ALA A 31 9.14 -17.20 -3.88
C ALA A 31 9.46 -17.54 -2.41
N ASP A 32 9.74 -16.54 -1.56
CA ASP A 32 10.12 -16.74 -0.17
C ASP A 32 8.93 -16.89 0.80
N ASP A 33 8.30 -18.08 0.80
CA ASP A 33 7.22 -18.49 1.73
C ASP A 33 7.73 -18.86 3.15
N ARG A 34 8.99 -18.53 3.49
CA ARG A 34 9.45 -18.74 4.87
C ARG A 34 8.71 -17.77 5.80
N PRO A 35 8.13 -18.25 6.90
CA PRO A 35 7.54 -17.36 7.89
C PRO A 35 8.61 -16.44 8.50
N PRO A 36 8.22 -15.26 9.00
CA PRO A 36 9.14 -14.37 9.72
C PRO A 36 9.82 -15.11 10.87
N THR A 37 11.12 -14.89 11.03
CA THR A 37 11.85 -15.26 12.23
C THR A 37 11.31 -14.50 13.44
N ALA A 38 11.67 -14.93 14.65
CA ALA A 38 11.25 -14.23 15.87
C ALA A 38 11.74 -12.77 15.92
N VAL A 39 12.89 -12.47 15.31
CA VAL A 39 13.45 -11.11 15.25
C VAL A 39 12.67 -10.25 14.27
N GLU A 40 12.40 -10.76 13.06
CA GLU A 40 11.59 -10.06 12.05
C GLU A 40 10.16 -9.84 12.56
N ARG A 41 9.54 -10.86 13.18
CA ARG A 41 8.22 -10.71 13.81
C ARG A 41 8.25 -9.65 14.91
N ALA A 42 9.29 -9.61 15.75
CA ALA A 42 9.40 -8.59 16.79
C ALA A 42 9.57 -7.18 16.21
N GLU A 43 10.19 -7.02 15.04
CA GLU A 43 10.24 -5.74 14.31
C GLU A 43 8.87 -5.35 13.79
N MET A 44 8.16 -6.27 13.13
CA MET A 44 6.78 -6.06 12.67
C MET A 44 5.87 -5.64 13.84
N GLU A 45 5.99 -6.28 15.00
CA GLU A 45 5.22 -5.92 16.21
C GLU A 45 5.55 -4.51 16.73
N ARG A 46 6.82 -4.10 16.69
CA ARG A 46 7.22 -2.74 17.09
C ARG A 46 6.63 -1.68 16.15
N LEU A 47 6.67 -1.94 14.85
CA LEU A 47 6.09 -1.06 13.84
C LEU A 47 4.56 -0.99 13.98
N ALA A 48 3.91 -2.14 14.16
CA ALA A 48 2.47 -2.19 14.41
C ALA A 48 2.08 -1.39 15.66
N ALA A 49 2.86 -1.50 16.74
CA ALA A 49 2.66 -0.72 17.96
C ALA A 49 2.85 0.78 17.73
N ALA A 50 3.83 1.19 16.91
CA ALA A 50 4.05 2.60 16.57
C ALA A 50 2.87 3.16 15.75
N VAL A 51 2.38 2.40 14.77
CA VAL A 51 1.21 2.78 13.95
C VAL A 51 -0.06 2.85 14.82
N LEU A 52 -0.29 1.89 15.73
CA LEU A 52 -1.41 1.95 16.68
C LEU A 52 -1.27 3.07 17.72
N ALA A 53 -0.06 3.50 18.05
CA ALA A 53 0.15 4.66 18.91
C ALA A 53 -0.19 5.97 18.18
N HIS A 54 -0.02 6.01 16.86
CA HIS A 54 -0.43 7.12 16.00
C HIS A 54 -1.95 7.17 15.82
N ASP A 55 -2.57 6.04 15.48
CA ASP A 55 -4.04 5.89 15.46
C ASP A 55 -4.48 4.63 16.23
N PRO A 56 -5.01 4.79 17.46
CA PRO A 56 -5.48 3.67 18.27
C PRO A 56 -6.82 3.11 17.81
N THR A 57 -7.44 3.68 16.78
CA THR A 57 -8.72 3.21 16.23
C THR A 57 -8.58 2.20 15.10
N LEU A 58 -7.35 1.96 14.63
CA LEU A 58 -7.07 0.99 13.57
C LEU A 58 -7.47 -0.43 14.00
N GLU A 59 -8.13 -1.15 13.10
CA GLU A 59 -8.41 -2.56 13.27
C GLU A 59 -7.15 -3.35 12.91
N ARG A 60 -6.70 -4.21 13.84
CA ARG A 60 -5.52 -5.06 13.65
C ARG A 60 -5.91 -6.46 13.24
N PHE A 61 -5.27 -6.96 12.19
CA PHE A 61 -5.29 -8.36 11.77
C PHE A 61 -3.88 -8.95 11.80
N ASP A 62 -3.77 -10.16 12.34
CA ASP A 62 -2.50 -10.89 12.45
C ASP A 62 -2.47 -12.08 11.50
N GLY A 63 -1.71 -11.93 10.41
CA GLY A 63 -1.40 -13.00 9.49
C GLY A 63 -0.25 -13.89 9.96
N LYS A 64 -0.02 -14.97 9.19
CA LYS A 64 1.13 -15.88 9.40
C LYS A 64 2.45 -15.15 9.12
N ASP A 65 2.47 -14.33 8.07
CA ASP A 65 3.64 -13.69 7.48
C ASP A 65 3.58 -12.16 7.49
N HIS A 66 2.44 -11.58 7.87
CA HIS A 66 2.22 -10.15 7.91
C HIS A 66 1.38 -9.70 9.11
N ILE A 67 1.40 -8.41 9.40
CA ILE A 67 0.45 -7.72 10.28
C ILE A 67 -0.25 -6.66 9.45
N GLU A 68 -1.58 -6.60 9.53
CA GLU A 68 -2.40 -5.62 8.84
C GLU A 68 -3.09 -4.69 9.84
N LEU A 69 -3.15 -3.41 9.50
CA LEU A 69 -3.78 -2.35 10.28
C LEU A 69 -4.65 -1.51 9.35
N THR A 70 -5.95 -1.50 9.60
CA THR A 70 -6.93 -0.89 8.70
C THR A 70 -7.70 0.22 9.41
N SER A 71 -7.72 1.41 8.81
CA SER A 71 -8.47 2.54 9.33
C SER A 71 -9.94 2.47 8.95
N LYS A 72 -10.79 3.24 9.64
CA LYS A 72 -12.20 3.44 9.26
C LYS A 72 -12.37 3.99 7.85
N ASP A 73 -11.35 4.67 7.35
CA ASP A 73 -11.26 5.25 6.01
C ASP A 73 -10.54 4.31 5.03
N ALA A 74 -10.48 3.02 5.38
CA ALA A 74 -9.94 1.95 4.55
C ALA A 74 -8.48 2.18 4.10
N ILE A 75 -7.72 2.99 4.83
CA ILE A 75 -6.26 3.01 4.71
C ILE A 75 -5.76 1.73 5.34
N GLN A 76 -5.09 0.90 4.55
CA GLN A 76 -4.53 -0.37 5.01
C GLN A 76 -3.01 -0.26 5.05
N VAL A 77 -2.43 -0.50 6.22
CA VAL A 77 -0.99 -0.70 6.39
C VAL A 77 -0.73 -2.20 6.51
N SER A 78 0.09 -2.75 5.61
CA SER A 78 0.53 -4.15 5.62
C SER A 78 2.02 -4.20 5.94
N LEU A 79 2.39 -4.84 7.05
CA LEU A 79 3.77 -4.98 7.52
C LEU A 79 4.24 -6.41 7.31
N PHE A 80 5.30 -6.60 6.54
CA PHE A 80 5.93 -7.90 6.27
C PHE A 80 7.33 -7.97 6.90
N LYS A 81 7.98 -9.14 6.80
CA LYS A 81 9.34 -9.35 7.35
C LYS A 81 10.41 -8.41 6.76
N GLN A 82 10.25 -7.96 5.52
CA GLN A 82 11.28 -7.20 4.77
C GLN A 82 10.75 -5.92 4.09
N GLU A 83 9.44 -5.73 4.07
CA GLU A 83 8.78 -4.64 3.35
C GLU A 83 7.51 -4.19 4.09
N ALA A 84 6.99 -3.03 3.69
CA ALA A 84 5.70 -2.54 4.13
C ALA A 84 4.92 -2.00 2.92
N GLY A 85 3.59 -2.12 2.97
CA GLY A 85 2.68 -1.52 2.00
C GLY A 85 1.72 -0.59 2.71
N ILE A 86 1.36 0.52 2.07
CA ILE A 86 0.20 1.32 2.47
C ILE A 86 -0.71 1.43 1.26
N THR A 87 -1.98 1.10 1.44
CA THR A 87 -2.97 1.01 0.37
C THR A 87 -4.18 1.86 0.72
N VAL A 88 -4.64 2.65 -0.24
CA VAL A 88 -5.87 3.46 -0.16
C VAL A 88 -6.79 3.13 -1.33
N PRO A 89 -8.09 2.88 -1.12
CA PRO A 89 -9.04 2.70 -2.19
C PRO A 89 -9.38 4.02 -2.91
N TYR A 90 -9.50 3.97 -4.23
CA TYR A 90 -9.76 5.10 -5.13
C TYR A 90 -11.18 5.73 -5.08
N TRP A 91 -12.02 5.41 -4.10
CA TRP A 91 -13.41 5.89 -4.07
C TRP A 91 -13.60 7.26 -3.40
N TYR A 92 -12.53 7.85 -2.86
CA TYR A 92 -12.58 9.17 -2.25
C TYR A 92 -12.46 10.26 -3.31
N GLU A 93 -13.15 11.38 -3.09
CA GLU A 93 -13.13 12.55 -3.96
C GLU A 93 -12.98 13.83 -3.12
N GLY A 94 -12.50 14.90 -3.75
CA GLY A 94 -12.40 16.23 -3.14
C GLY A 94 -11.59 16.23 -1.84
N ASP A 95 -12.07 16.98 -0.85
CA ASP A 95 -11.39 17.16 0.44
C ASP A 95 -11.13 15.83 1.15
N LYS A 96 -11.99 14.82 0.97
CA LYS A 96 -11.77 13.53 1.62
C LYS A 96 -10.62 12.75 0.99
N ALA A 97 -10.44 12.84 -0.33
CA ALA A 97 -9.28 12.25 -0.99
C ALA A 97 -7.98 12.91 -0.52
N HIS A 98 -8.02 14.23 -0.30
CA HIS A 98 -6.90 14.97 0.28
C HIS A 98 -6.54 14.48 1.68
N ASP A 99 -7.52 14.45 2.59
CA ASP A 99 -7.29 14.02 3.98
C ASP A 99 -6.69 12.62 4.07
N VAL A 100 -7.21 11.68 3.25
CA VAL A 100 -6.76 10.29 3.24
C VAL A 100 -5.34 10.16 2.67
N LEU A 101 -4.98 10.93 1.64
CA LEU A 101 -3.61 10.92 1.12
C LEU A 101 -2.63 11.56 2.10
N ILE A 102 -3.01 12.61 2.84
CA ILE A 102 -2.17 13.15 3.91
C ILE A 102 -1.88 12.07 4.95
N GLU A 103 -2.92 11.41 5.46
CA GLU A 103 -2.79 10.35 6.46
C GLU A 103 -1.92 9.19 5.94
N MET A 104 -2.08 8.80 4.67
CA MET A 104 -1.24 7.79 4.01
C MET A 104 0.26 8.16 4.03
N TYR A 105 0.59 9.41 3.71
CA TYR A 105 1.97 9.90 3.69
C TYR A 105 2.56 10.08 5.10
N GLU A 106 1.75 10.50 6.07
CA GLU A 106 2.16 10.57 7.48
C GLU A 106 2.49 9.18 8.05
N LEU A 107 1.71 8.16 7.67
CA LEU A 107 1.98 6.77 8.02
C LEU A 107 3.28 6.27 7.36
N ALA A 108 3.53 6.60 6.10
CA ALA A 108 4.78 6.26 5.42
C ALA A 108 5.99 6.87 6.15
N GLU A 109 5.93 8.16 6.48
CA GLU A 109 6.99 8.85 7.21
C GLU A 109 7.24 8.23 8.60
N LEU A 110 6.16 7.91 9.32
CA LEU A 110 6.25 7.22 10.61
C LEU A 110 7.00 5.89 10.47
N ILE A 111 6.60 5.05 9.52
CA ILE A 111 7.23 3.74 9.31
C ILE A 111 8.68 3.92 8.89
N THR A 112 9.00 4.85 7.98
CA THR A 112 10.38 5.19 7.59
C THR A 112 11.23 5.55 8.81
N ARG A 113 10.74 6.42 9.69
CA ARG A 113 11.49 6.85 10.88
C ARG A 113 11.75 5.70 11.86
N GLU A 114 10.78 4.81 12.04
CA GLU A 114 10.87 3.71 13.03
C GLU A 114 11.66 2.49 12.51
N SER A 115 11.72 2.28 11.19
CA SER A 115 12.31 1.07 10.58
C SER A 115 13.55 1.33 9.71
N GLY A 116 13.71 2.55 9.22
CA GLY A 116 14.66 2.87 8.16
C GLY A 116 14.23 2.36 6.77
N LEU A 117 12.97 1.97 6.56
CA LEU A 117 12.43 1.69 5.23
C LEU A 117 12.31 2.99 4.42
N SER A 118 12.64 2.95 3.14
CA SER A 118 12.35 4.02 2.17
C SER A 118 11.07 3.68 1.44
N PHE A 119 10.09 4.59 1.43
CA PHE A 119 8.85 4.42 0.69
C PHE A 119 8.96 5.01 -0.71
N TYR A 120 8.45 4.27 -1.70
CA TYR A 120 8.32 4.70 -3.08
C TYR A 120 6.85 4.87 -3.44
N ASP A 121 6.56 5.92 -4.19
CA ASP A 121 5.26 6.17 -4.80
C ASP A 121 5.33 5.92 -6.32
N PRO A 122 4.84 4.77 -6.81
CA PRO A 122 4.86 4.46 -8.25
C PRO A 122 4.00 5.42 -9.09
N GLN A 123 3.08 6.17 -8.47
CA GLN A 123 2.18 7.08 -9.18
C GLN A 123 2.87 8.41 -9.48
N SER A 124 3.79 8.85 -8.62
CA SER A 124 4.59 10.06 -8.81
C SER A 124 6.01 9.78 -9.33
N GLY A 125 6.52 8.55 -9.14
CA GLY A 125 7.89 8.19 -9.48
C GLY A 125 8.92 8.69 -8.46
N GLU A 126 8.49 9.00 -7.24
CA GLU A 126 9.32 9.65 -6.23
C GLU A 126 9.44 8.83 -4.94
N GLU A 127 10.58 8.98 -4.25
CA GLU A 127 10.72 8.55 -2.86
C GLU A 127 9.87 9.47 -1.96
N VAL A 128 9.10 8.86 -1.07
CA VAL A 128 8.35 9.57 -0.04
C VAL A 128 9.34 10.11 0.99
N SER A 129 9.59 11.42 0.93
CA SER A 129 10.57 12.09 1.79
C SER A 129 10.01 13.35 2.47
N GLY A 130 10.00 13.31 3.80
CA GLY A 130 9.83 14.48 4.68
C GLY A 130 8.45 15.15 4.68
N PRO A 131 8.24 16.12 5.61
CA PRO A 131 6.97 16.79 5.79
C PRO A 131 6.81 17.87 4.72
N SER A 132 6.42 17.45 3.53
CA SER A 132 5.47 18.23 2.75
C SER A 132 4.45 17.27 2.14
N ALA A 133 3.52 16.88 2.99
CA ALA A 133 2.20 16.44 2.55
C ALA A 133 1.47 17.50 1.68
N THR A 134 2.11 18.65 1.38
CA THR A 134 1.65 19.65 0.41
C THR A 134 2.29 19.52 -0.97
N ASP A 135 3.58 19.21 -1.11
CA ASP A 135 4.20 19.11 -2.45
C ASP A 135 4.02 17.70 -3.04
N ALA A 136 4.14 16.64 -2.22
CA ALA A 136 3.78 15.28 -2.65
C ALA A 136 2.27 15.16 -2.96
N TYR A 137 1.44 15.95 -2.28
CA TYR A 137 0.00 16.07 -2.55
C TYR A 137 -0.34 16.67 -3.90
N ALA A 138 0.41 17.69 -4.35
CA ALA A 138 0.20 18.26 -5.69
C ALA A 138 0.44 17.20 -6.77
N SER A 139 1.45 16.35 -6.59
CA SER A 139 1.76 15.23 -7.48
C SER A 139 0.70 14.11 -7.38
N GLY A 140 0.30 13.68 -6.18
CA GLY A 140 -0.69 12.61 -5.97
C GLY A 140 -2.11 12.98 -6.42
N VAL A 141 -2.54 14.23 -6.23
CA VAL A 141 -3.84 14.72 -6.76
C VAL A 141 -3.81 14.83 -8.27
N GLN A 142 -2.72 15.33 -8.86
CA GLN A 142 -2.59 15.33 -10.32
C GLN A 142 -2.60 13.90 -10.88
N ALA A 143 -1.93 12.95 -10.23
CA ALA A 143 -1.94 11.55 -10.64
C ALA A 143 -3.34 10.93 -10.56
N THR A 144 -4.06 11.11 -9.44
CA THR A 144 -5.43 10.59 -9.28
C THR A 144 -6.43 11.26 -10.24
N GLN A 145 -6.34 12.57 -10.45
CA GLN A 145 -7.15 13.28 -11.44
C GLN A 145 -6.82 12.85 -12.88
N ALA A 146 -5.54 12.64 -13.21
CA ALA A 146 -5.13 12.16 -14.53
C ALA A 146 -5.61 10.74 -14.80
N ILE A 147 -5.55 9.85 -13.80
CA ILE A 147 -6.10 8.49 -13.88
C ILE A 147 -7.63 8.55 -14.06
N ALA A 148 -8.33 9.33 -13.25
CA ALA A 148 -9.79 9.51 -13.38
C ALA A 148 -10.18 10.08 -14.75
N ALA A 149 -9.45 11.08 -15.25
CA ALA A 149 -9.67 11.68 -16.57
C ALA A 149 -9.39 10.68 -17.71
N LYS A 150 -8.32 9.88 -17.59
CA LYS A 150 -8.00 8.82 -18.54
C LYS A 150 -9.13 7.80 -18.63
N TYR A 151 -9.73 7.40 -17.52
CA TYR A 151 -10.87 6.47 -17.51
C TYR A 151 -12.19 7.08 -17.97
N ALA A 152 -12.39 8.38 -17.75
CA ALA A 152 -13.53 9.09 -18.34
C ALA A 152 -13.41 9.17 -19.88
N ALA A 153 -12.18 9.29 -20.39
CA ALA A 153 -11.90 9.34 -21.83
C ALA A 153 -11.87 7.95 -22.50
N ASP A 154 -11.35 6.94 -21.80
CA ASP A 154 -11.21 5.57 -22.29
C ASP A 154 -11.54 4.57 -21.15
N PRO A 155 -12.84 4.31 -20.91
CA PRO A 155 -13.25 3.42 -19.83
C PRO A 155 -12.73 2.00 -20.08
N PRO A 156 -12.31 1.28 -19.03
CA PRO A 156 -11.78 -0.06 -19.22
C PRO A 156 -12.88 -0.95 -19.81
N PRO A 157 -12.53 -1.94 -20.65
CA PRO A 157 -13.51 -2.82 -21.23
C PRO A 157 -14.33 -3.47 -20.10
N ALA A 158 -15.65 -3.40 -20.22
CA ALA A 158 -16.55 -3.96 -19.21
C ALA A 158 -16.12 -5.39 -18.88
N PRO A 159 -16.11 -5.77 -17.59
CA PRO A 159 -15.69 -7.12 -17.19
C PRO A 159 -16.48 -8.14 -18.00
N PRO A 160 -15.83 -9.20 -18.51
CA PRO A 160 -16.49 -10.17 -19.36
C PRO A 160 -17.74 -10.68 -18.65
N LYS A 161 -18.91 -10.52 -19.30
CA LYS A 161 -20.19 -11.01 -18.77
C LYS A 161 -19.99 -12.48 -18.42
N LYS A 162 -20.08 -12.82 -17.12
CA LYS A 162 -19.88 -14.19 -16.61
C LYS A 162 -20.69 -15.14 -17.48
N ARG A 163 -20.04 -15.95 -18.32
CA ARG A 163 -20.70 -17.04 -19.06
C ARG A 163 -21.10 -18.11 -18.05
N GLY A 164 -22.30 -17.98 -17.50
CA GLY A 164 -23.27 -19.03 -17.20
C GLY A 164 -22.80 -20.39 -16.63
N TRP A 165 -21.72 -20.49 -15.84
CA TRP A 165 -21.35 -21.77 -15.21
C TRP A 165 -21.92 -21.95 -13.79
N LEU A 166 -22.46 -20.89 -13.18
CA LEU A 166 -23.10 -20.90 -11.85
C LEU A 166 -24.62 -21.15 -11.85
N SER A 167 -25.26 -21.41 -13.00
CA SER A 167 -26.69 -21.77 -13.06
C SER A 167 -26.99 -23.27 -12.92
N LYS A 168 -25.99 -24.11 -12.60
CA LYS A 168 -26.16 -25.57 -12.44
C LYS A 168 -26.16 -26.09 -10.99
N LEU A 169 -26.28 -25.22 -9.98
CA LEU A 169 -26.30 -25.63 -8.56
C LEU A 169 -27.61 -25.34 -7.81
N THR A 170 -28.65 -24.86 -8.50
CA THR A 170 -30.01 -24.74 -7.94
C THR A 170 -31.01 -25.53 -8.77
N ARG A 171 -30.94 -26.86 -8.66
CA ARG A 171 -32.05 -27.82 -8.88
C ARG A 171 -31.52 -29.23 -8.58
N ARG A 172 -31.70 -29.65 -7.34
CA ARG A 172 -31.83 -31.07 -6.97
C ARG A 172 -33.10 -31.14 -6.12
N ASP A 173 -34.15 -31.61 -6.76
CA ASP A 173 -35.17 -32.42 -6.11
C ASP A 173 -34.60 -33.83 -5.92
#